data_AF-A0A554IGU7-F1
#
_entry.id   AF-A0A554IGU7-F1
#
_cell.length_a   1.000
_cell.length_b   1.000
_cell.length_c   1.000
_cell.angle_alpha   90.00
_cell.angle_beta   90.00
_cell.angle_gamma   90.00
#
_symmetry.space_group_name_H-M   'P 1'
#
loop_
_entity.id
_entity.type
_entity.pdbx_description
1 polymer ?
#
loop_
_entity_poly.entity_id
_entity_poly.type
_entity_poly.pdbx_seq_one_letter_code
_entity_poly.pdbx_strand_id
1 'polypeptide(L)' 'MLNEGAFAKAAASTSAVVYLIAYLGYSAVPEAFRYWFNAQFLGADISALVPALSAGAFTGFLITIAVTGWIF' A
#
# COMPACT_ATOMS: atom_id res chain seq x y z
N MET A 1 9.27 0.91 -26.21
CA MET A 1 8.03 1.51 -25.66
C MET A 1 7.08 0.38 -25.32
N LEU A 2 6.44 0.42 -24.15
CA LEU A 2 5.40 -0.56 -23.79
C LEU A 2 4.19 -0.38 -24.71
N ASN A 3 3.55 -1.47 -25.12
CA ASN A 3 2.29 -1.39 -25.86
C ASN A 3 1.21 -0.85 -24.90
N GLU A 4 0.75 0.37 -25.15
CA GLU A 4 -0.17 1.10 -24.27
C GLU A 4 -1.47 0.33 -24.02
N GLY A 5 -2.03 -0.31 -25.06
CA GLY A 5 -3.25 -1.09 -24.94
C GLY A 5 -3.05 -2.39 -24.15
N ALA A 6 -1.91 -3.06 -24.31
CA ALA A 6 -1.57 -4.24 -23.51
C ALA A 6 -1.31 -3.87 -22.05
N PHE A 7 -0.60 -2.77 -21.80
CA PHE A 7 -0.34 -2.26 -20.46
C PHE A 7 -1.62 -1.86 -19.74
N ALA A 8 -2.52 -1.13 -20.39
CA ALA A 8 -3.80 -0.73 -19.79
C ALA A 8 -4.66 -1.94 -19.39
N LYS A 9 -4.73 -2.97 -20.25
CA LYS A 9 -5.46 -4.20 -19.94
C LYS A 9 -4.83 -4.97 -18.77
N ALA A 10 -3.51 -5.09 -18.76
CA ALA A 10 -2.78 -5.77 -17.69
C ALA A 10 -2.91 -5.02 -16.35
N ALA A 11 -2.82 -3.69 -16.37
CA ALA A 11 -3.02 -2.86 -15.19
C ALA A 11 -4.45 -3.00 -14.66
N ALA A 12 -5.46 -2.90 -15.53
CA ALA A 12 -6.86 -3.04 -15.15
C ALA A 12 -7.17 -4.42 -14.57
N SER A 13 -6.72 -5.50 -15.20
CA SER A 13 -6.94 -6.85 -14.71
C SER A 13 -6.22 -7.11 -13.39
N THR A 14 -4.97 -6.66 -13.26
CA THR A 14 -4.19 -6.79 -12.02
C THR A 14 -4.84 -6.02 -10.88
N SER A 15 -5.25 -4.77 -11.11
CA SER A 15 -5.94 -3.95 -10.11
C SER A 15 -7.27 -4.59 -9.68
N ALA A 16 -8.05 -5.12 -10.62
CA ALA A 16 -9.32 -5.79 -10.31
C ALA A 16 -9.11 -7.05 -9.45
N VAL A 17 -8.10 -7.86 -9.77
CA VAL A 17 -7.77 -9.08 -9.01
C VAL A 17 -7.29 -8.73 -7.61
N VAL A 18 -6.37 -7.76 -7.48
CA VAL A 18 -5.86 -7.31 -6.17
C VAL A 18 -7.00 -6.76 -5.32
N TYR A 19 -7.89 -5.95 -5.90
CA TYR A 19 -9.05 -5.43 -5.20
C TYR A 19 -9.97 -6.55 -4.68
N LEU A 20 -10.29 -7.53 -5.52
CA LEU A 20 -11.15 -8.64 -5.11
C LEU A 20 -10.55 -9.45 -3.96
N ILE A 21 -9.26 -9.76 -4.02
CA ILE A 21 -8.57 -10.48 -2.94
C ILE A 21 -8.62 -9.66 -1.64
N ALA A 22 -8.30 -8.37 -1.72
CA ALA A 22 -8.34 -7.48 -0.55
C ALA A 22 -9.76 -7.38 0.04
N TYR A 23 -10.77 -7.23 -0.81
CA TYR A 23 -12.17 -7.13 -0.40
C TYR A 23 -12.66 -8.40 0.30
N LEU A 24 -12.34 -9.56 -0.27
CA LEU A 24 -12.70 -10.86 0.33
C LEU A 24 -11.96 -11.08 1.65
N GLY A 25 -10.67 -10.72 1.73
CA GLY A 25 -9.89 -10.80 2.96
C GLY A 25 -10.47 -9.93 4.07
N TYR A 26 -10.80 -8.68 3.77
CA TYR A 26 -11.45 -7.77 4.70
C TYR A 26 -12.84 -8.28 5.14
N SER A 27 -13.63 -8.83 4.21
CA SER A 27 -14.98 -9.30 4.50
C SER A 27 -15.01 -10.59 5.33
N ALA A 28 -14.04 -11.49 5.15
CA ALA A 28 -14.02 -12.78 5.85
C ALA A 28 -13.41 -12.68 7.26
N VAL A 29 -12.32 -11.93 7.42
CA VAL A 29 -11.56 -11.83 8.69
C VAL A 29 -11.04 -10.41 8.92
N PRO A 30 -11.93 -9.43 9.18
CA PRO A 30 -11.61 -8.00 9.15
C PRO A 30 -10.46 -7.61 10.08
N GLU A 31 -10.41 -8.13 11.31
CA GLU A 31 -9.35 -7.80 12.26
C GLU A 31 -7.99 -8.36 11.83
N ALA A 32 -7.92 -9.64 11.45
CA ALA A 32 -6.69 -10.27 10.98
C ALA A 32 -6.19 -9.61 9.67
N PHE A 33 -7.11 -9.26 8.77
CA PHE A 33 -6.80 -8.54 7.55
C PHE A 33 -6.27 -7.13 7.85
N ARG A 34 -6.85 -6.40 8.81
CA ARG A 34 -6.33 -5.10 9.27
C ARG A 34 -4.91 -5.21 9.79
N TYR A 35 -4.61 -6.20 10.62
CA TYR A 35 -3.25 -6.40 11.13
C TYR A 35 -2.26 -6.75 10.01
N TRP A 36 -2.62 -7.70 9.15
CA TRP A 36 -1.77 -8.10 8.03
C TRP A 36 -1.54 -6.95 7.04
N PHE A 37 -2.60 -6.25 6.64
CA PHE A 37 -2.52 -5.11 5.73
C PHE A 37 -1.70 -3.96 6.34
N ASN A 38 -1.95 -3.60 7.60
CA ASN A 38 -1.14 -2.59 8.29
C ASN A 38 0.33 -3.00 8.41
N ALA A 39 0.64 -4.28 8.61
CA ALA A 39 2.03 -4.75 8.66
C ALA A 39 2.75 -4.61 7.31
N GLN A 40 2.06 -4.89 6.19
CA GLN A 40 2.64 -4.77 4.84
C GLN A 40 2.73 -3.33 4.35
N PHE A 41 1.82 -2.46 4.80
CA PHE A 41 1.73 -1.06 4.36
C PHE A 41 2.12 -0.06 5.45
N LEU A 42 2.96 -0.49 6.41
CA LEU A 42 3.59 0.38 7.42
C LEU A 42 2.61 1.21 8.25
N GLY A 43 1.48 0.61 8.62
CA GLY A 43 0.45 1.24 9.42
C GLY A 43 -0.39 2.23 8.59
N ALA A 44 -1.02 1.77 7.52
CA ALA A 44 -2.00 2.55 6.77
C ALA A 44 -3.08 3.18 7.68
N ASP A 45 -3.53 2.49 8.73
CA ASP A 45 -4.43 3.04 9.77
C ASP A 45 -3.72 4.07 10.69
N ILE A 46 -2.40 3.94 10.90
CA ILE A 46 -1.59 4.88 11.69
C ILE A 46 -1.32 6.17 10.89
N SER A 47 -1.39 6.13 9.56
CA SER A 47 -1.21 7.31 8.71
C SER A 47 -2.20 8.43 9.04
N ALA A 48 -3.42 8.09 9.47
CA ALA A 48 -4.43 9.05 9.93
C ALA A 48 -4.06 9.73 11.27
N LEU A 49 -3.12 9.16 12.04
CA LEU A 49 -2.57 9.71 13.27
C LEU A 49 -1.26 10.50 13.02
N VAL A 50 -0.75 10.52 11.77
CA VAL A 50 0.48 11.25 11.44
C VAL A 50 0.18 12.75 11.41
N PRO A 51 0.87 13.57 12.22
CA PRO A 51 0.68 15.02 12.23
C PRO A 51 1.05 15.62 10.87
N ALA A 52 0.45 16.77 10.52
CA ALA A 52 0.75 17.45 9.27
C ALA A 52 2.26 17.75 9.16
N LEU A 53 2.93 17.08 8.21
CA LEU A 53 4.36 17.24 7.97
C LEU A 53 4.62 18.31 6.90
N SER A 54 5.73 19.02 7.03
CA SER A 54 6.27 19.79 5.90
C SER A 54 6.73 18.83 4.80
N ALA A 55 6.76 19.28 3.54
CA ALA A 55 7.16 18.44 2.41
C ALA A 55 8.56 17.82 2.60
N GLY A 56 9.49 18.56 3.23
CA GLY A 56 10.82 18.07 3.57
C GLY A 56 10.80 16.96 4.63
N ALA A 57 9.99 17.12 5.68
CA ALA A 57 9.85 16.12 6.73
C ALA A 57 9.19 14.83 6.22
N PHE A 58 8.17 14.96 5.38
CA PHE A 58 7.52 13.81 4.73
C PHE A 58 8.49 13.04 3.83
N THR A 59 9.28 13.75 3.01
CA THR A 59 10.27 13.13 2.11
C THR A 59 11.36 12.41 2.90
N GLY A 60 11.88 13.01 3.97
CA GLY A 60 12.84 12.35 4.85
C GLY A 60 12.28 11.08 5.49
N PHE A 61 11.04 11.14 5.97
CA PHE A 61 10.36 10.00 6.57
C PHE A 61 10.17 8.84 5.58
N LEU A 62 9.75 9.14 4.34
CA LEU A 62 9.65 8.15 3.26
C LEU A 62 10.98 7.48 2.95
N ILE A 63 12.07 8.26 2.85
CA ILE A 63 13.41 7.71 2.59
C ILE A 63 13.84 6.79 3.72
N THR A 64 13.68 7.22 4.97
CA THR A 64 14.04 6.40 6.15
C THR A 64 13.28 5.09 6.15
N ILE A 65 11.96 5.14 5.98
CA ILE A 65 11.10 3.95 5.91
C ILE A 65 11.54 3.02 4.77
N ALA A 66 11.75 3.55 3.57
CA ALA A 66 12.14 2.77 2.41
C ALA A 66 13.49 2.07 2.60
N VAL A 67 14.47 2.76 3.20
CA VAL A 67 15.77 2.17 3.55
C VAL A 67 15.61 1.11 4.63
N THR A 68 14.88 1.39 5.71
CA THR A 68 14.74 0.44 6.82
C THR A 68 13.92 -0.80 6.45
N GLY A 69 12.85 -0.65 5.67
CA GLY A 69 12.02 -1.78 5.22
C GLY A 69 12.60 -2.56 4.04
N TRP A 70 13.76 -2.15 3.52
CA TRP A 70 14.53 -2.90 2.54
C TRP A 70 15.71 -3.65 3.17
N ILE A 71 16.24 -3.12 4.28
CA ILE A 71 17.28 -3.76 5.10
C ILE A 71 16.69 -4.88 5.98
N PHE A 72 15.44 -4.73 6.43
CA PHE A 72 14.69 -5.71 7.22
C PHE A 72 13.52 -6.27 6.42
#